data_AF-A0A971NBG3-F1
#
_entry.id   AF-A0A971NBG3-F1
#
_cell.length_a   1.000
_cell.length_b   1.000
_cell.length_c   1.000
_cell.angle_alpha   90.00
_cell.angle_beta   90.00
_cell.angle_gamma   90.00
#
_symmetry.space_group_name_H-M   'P 1'
#
loop_
_entity.id
_entity.type
_entity.pdbx_description
1 polymer ?
#
loop_
_entity_poly.entity_id
_entity_poly.type
_entity_poly.pdbx_seq_one_letter_code
_entity_poly.pdbx_strand_id
1 'polypeptide(L)'
;MEDWNSFLEKYDNLKGEVTVALVGKYTEIKDAYLSVNEALAHAGIANGVKVQVMPVEAEDLEKGSPEDILSKADAILVPGGFGQRGVEGKIAAAKYARENNVPYFGLCLGMQVAVIEFARNVLGLSGANSLEMNEMTPHPVIHYMEGQKNIADIGGTSRLGAYPCELKKNTKSISIYGTEIISERHRHRFEFNNQYMELFEKAGMIVAGICPSGGQVEIMENKSHPWMLGVQFHPEFLSRPVKPHPLFMDFIRAAVKNSKVKN
;
A
#
# COMPACT_ATOMS: atom_id res chain seq x y z
N MET A 1 -27.67 8.75 -14.54
CA MET A 1 -28.02 9.95 -13.73
C MET A 1 -28.23 9.56 -12.27
N GLU A 2 -28.91 8.44 -11.98
CA GLU A 2 -29.13 7.96 -10.59
C GLU A 2 -27.84 7.78 -9.78
N ASP A 3 -26.81 7.14 -10.35
CA ASP A 3 -25.52 6.95 -9.64
C ASP A 3 -24.84 8.26 -9.24
N TRP A 4 -24.91 9.28 -10.11
CA TRP A 4 -24.35 10.59 -9.84
C TRP A 4 -25.15 11.34 -8.78
N ASN A 5 -26.49 11.24 -8.81
CA ASN A 5 -27.34 11.83 -7.78
C ASN A 5 -27.08 11.17 -6.42
N SER A 6 -26.93 9.84 -6.37
CA SER A 6 -26.58 9.14 -5.13
C SER A 6 -25.20 9.53 -4.60
N PHE A 7 -24.22 9.71 -5.49
CA PHE A 7 -22.90 10.21 -5.11
C PHE A 7 -22.98 11.62 -4.51
N LEU A 8 -23.68 12.56 -5.16
CA LEU A 8 -23.84 13.93 -4.67
C LEU A 8 -24.61 13.97 -3.34
N GLU A 9 -25.67 13.18 -3.22
CA GLU A 9 -26.44 13.07 -1.98
C GLU A 9 -25.56 12.58 -0.81
N LYS A 10 -24.71 11.57 -1.03
CA LYS A 10 -23.76 11.12 -0.01
C LYS A 10 -22.71 12.18 0.30
N TYR A 11 -22.18 12.84 -0.72
CA TYR A 11 -21.18 13.89 -0.59
C TYR A 11 -21.70 15.06 0.26
N ASP A 12 -22.95 15.47 0.07
CA ASP A 12 -23.57 16.56 0.82
C ASP A 12 -23.95 16.14 2.27
N ASN A 13 -24.03 14.83 2.56
CA ASN A 13 -24.51 14.28 3.82
C ASN A 13 -23.50 13.38 4.55
N LEU A 14 -22.19 13.64 4.42
CA LEU A 14 -21.15 12.88 5.13
C LEU A 14 -21.28 13.02 6.65
N LYS A 15 -21.11 11.91 7.36
CA LYS A 15 -21.19 11.82 8.82
C LYS A 15 -19.84 11.43 9.39
N GLY A 16 -19.24 12.34 10.16
CA GLY A 16 -17.94 12.11 10.77
C GLY A 16 -16.77 12.26 9.79
N GLU A 17 -15.58 12.07 10.34
CA GLU A 17 -14.32 12.26 9.63
C GLU A 17 -13.33 11.19 10.08
N VAL A 18 -12.51 10.70 9.15
CA VAL A 18 -11.35 9.84 9.43
C VAL A 18 -10.08 10.50 8.94
N THR A 19 -9.02 10.40 9.72
CA THR A 19 -7.70 10.94 9.39
C THR A 19 -6.81 9.84 8.81
N VAL A 20 -6.33 10.03 7.58
CA VAL A 20 -5.39 9.11 6.92
C VAL A 20 -4.04 9.81 6.80
N ALA A 21 -3.01 9.26 7.45
CA ALA A 21 -1.64 9.70 7.25
C ALA A 21 -1.16 9.25 5.86
N LEU A 22 -0.83 10.19 4.98
CA LEU A 22 -0.19 9.91 3.70
C LEU A 22 1.30 10.19 3.83
N VAL A 23 2.10 9.12 3.94
CA VAL A 23 3.53 9.19 4.21
C VAL A 23 4.32 9.24 2.90
N GLY A 24 4.66 10.45 2.47
CA GLY A 24 5.23 10.74 1.15
C GLY A 24 6.62 11.38 1.19
N LYS A 25 7.12 11.76 0.00
CA LYS A 25 8.39 12.50 -0.19
C LYS A 25 8.16 13.98 -0.58
N TYR A 26 6.95 14.28 -1.06
CA TYR A 26 6.58 15.58 -1.65
C TYR A 26 5.20 16.00 -1.17
N THR A 27 4.96 15.92 0.13
CA THR A 27 3.65 16.21 0.69
C THR A 27 3.29 17.70 0.63
N GLU A 28 4.29 18.57 0.51
CA GLU A 28 4.09 20.00 0.20
C GLU A 28 3.58 20.25 -1.23
N ILE A 29 3.84 19.33 -2.16
CA ILE A 29 3.35 19.42 -3.54
C ILE A 29 1.98 18.75 -3.61
N LYS A 30 0.93 19.58 -3.53
CA LYS A 30 -0.48 19.13 -3.51
C LYS A 30 -0.82 18.12 -4.62
N ASP A 31 -0.23 18.28 -5.80
CA ASP A 31 -0.56 17.47 -6.97
C ASP A 31 0.23 16.14 -7.04
N ALA A 32 1.28 15.97 -6.23
CA ALA A 32 2.15 14.79 -6.28
C ALA A 32 1.38 13.49 -5.96
N TYR A 33 0.28 13.60 -5.21
CA TYR A 33 -0.56 12.48 -4.78
C TYR A 33 -2.03 12.66 -5.17
N LEU A 34 -2.33 13.49 -6.19
CA LEU A 34 -3.71 13.82 -6.57
C LEU A 34 -4.56 12.57 -6.80
N SER A 35 -4.08 11.59 -7.58
CA SER A 35 -4.85 10.36 -7.85
C SER A 35 -5.15 9.55 -6.58
N VAL A 36 -4.22 9.53 -5.61
CA VAL A 36 -4.40 8.84 -4.33
C VAL A 36 -5.40 9.59 -3.47
N ASN A 37 -5.30 10.92 -3.40
CA ASN A 37 -6.23 11.78 -2.67
C ASN A 37 -7.66 11.63 -3.21
N GLU A 38 -7.84 11.62 -4.53
CA GLU A 38 -9.13 11.37 -5.16
C GLU A 38 -9.67 9.96 -4.84
N ALA A 39 -8.81 8.92 -4.90
CA ALA A 39 -9.23 7.57 -4.53
C ALA A 39 -9.66 7.45 -3.06
N LEU A 40 -8.97 8.13 -2.14
CA LEU A 40 -9.36 8.24 -0.74
C LEU A 40 -10.68 8.99 -0.58
N ALA A 41 -10.88 10.11 -1.29
CA ALA A 41 -12.12 10.87 -1.25
C ALA A 41 -13.32 10.05 -1.77
N HIS A 42 -13.17 9.38 -2.91
CA HIS A 42 -14.16 8.46 -3.46
C HIS A 42 -14.58 7.39 -2.44
N ALA A 43 -13.59 6.77 -1.78
CA ALA A 43 -13.82 5.75 -0.77
C ALA A 43 -14.45 6.30 0.52
N GLY A 44 -14.07 7.51 0.94
CA GLY A 44 -14.70 8.26 2.03
C GLY A 44 -16.18 8.45 1.79
N ILE A 45 -16.54 9.00 0.64
CA ILE A 45 -17.92 9.28 0.25
C ILE A 45 -18.75 7.99 0.20
N ALA A 46 -18.20 6.90 -0.35
CA ALA A 46 -18.88 5.61 -0.34
C ALA A 46 -19.11 5.04 1.07
N ASN A 47 -18.21 5.30 2.01
CA ASN A 47 -18.35 4.96 3.43
C ASN A 47 -19.15 5.99 4.25
N GLY A 48 -19.60 7.09 3.61
CA GLY A 48 -20.36 8.15 4.27
C GLY A 48 -19.55 9.00 5.25
N VAL A 49 -18.22 9.06 5.10
CA VAL A 49 -17.33 9.84 5.98
C VAL A 49 -16.46 10.78 5.17
N LYS A 50 -16.06 11.90 5.77
CA LYS A 50 -15.02 12.75 5.18
C LYS A 50 -13.64 12.14 5.45
N VAL A 51 -12.78 12.07 4.44
CA VAL A 51 -11.38 11.66 4.63
C VAL A 51 -10.51 12.90 4.73
N GLN A 52 -9.94 13.12 5.91
CA GLN A 52 -8.93 14.15 6.14
C GLN A 52 -7.55 13.53 5.88
N VAL A 53 -6.92 13.92 4.77
CA VAL A 53 -5.55 13.50 4.47
C VAL A 53 -4.60 14.32 5.33
N MET A 54 -3.80 13.64 6.16
CA MET A 54 -2.71 14.22 6.92
C MET A 54 -1.40 13.96 6.15
N PRO A 55 -0.85 14.96 5.45
CA PRO A 55 0.46 14.81 4.81
C PRO A 55 1.54 14.58 5.86
N VAL A 56 2.39 13.58 5.65
CA VAL A 56 3.56 13.30 6.48
C VAL A 56 4.80 13.15 5.60
N GLU A 57 5.77 14.03 5.77
CA GLU A 57 7.07 13.87 5.12
C GLU A 57 7.81 12.68 5.72
N ALA A 58 8.22 11.74 4.87
CA ALA A 58 8.85 10.52 5.34
C ALA A 58 10.17 10.80 6.08
N GLU A 59 10.92 11.84 5.71
CA GLU A 59 12.18 12.20 6.39
C GLU A 59 11.96 12.66 7.84
N ASP A 60 10.77 13.17 8.19
CA ASP A 60 10.46 13.55 9.57
C ASP A 60 10.35 12.31 10.47
N LEU A 61 9.96 11.17 9.89
CA LEU A 61 9.89 9.89 10.59
C LEU A 61 11.27 9.21 10.75
N GLU A 62 12.33 9.73 10.12
CA GLU A 62 13.69 9.22 10.28
C GLU A 62 14.40 9.82 11.50
N LYS A 63 14.03 11.05 11.87
CA LYS A 63 14.75 11.86 12.87
C LYS A 63 13.99 12.00 14.20
N GLY A 64 12.74 11.55 14.26
CA GLY A 64 11.86 11.65 15.43
C GLY A 64 11.15 10.34 15.76
N SER A 65 10.31 10.35 16.79
CA SER A 65 9.43 9.22 17.08
C SER A 65 8.27 9.18 16.08
N PRO A 66 8.09 8.11 15.30
CA PRO A 66 6.93 7.99 14.43
C PRO A 66 5.60 8.12 15.17
N GLU A 67 5.56 7.73 16.45
CA GLU A 67 4.37 7.82 17.30
C GLU A 67 3.87 9.25 17.49
N ASP A 68 4.76 10.24 17.63
CA ASP A 68 4.39 11.65 17.86
C ASP A 68 3.58 12.25 16.70
N ILE A 69 3.78 11.69 15.50
CA ILE A 69 3.12 12.11 14.28
C ILE A 69 1.97 11.16 13.95
N LEU A 70 2.22 9.85 13.90
CA LEU A 70 1.29 8.85 13.38
C LEU A 70 0.18 8.48 14.37
N SER A 71 0.32 8.74 15.68
CA SER A 71 -0.75 8.54 16.67
C SER A 71 -2.00 9.40 16.43
N LYS A 72 -1.87 10.46 15.62
CA LYS A 72 -2.95 11.36 15.22
C LYS A 72 -3.80 10.83 14.07
N ALA A 73 -3.36 9.77 13.39
CA ALA A 73 -4.06 9.19 12.25
C ALA A 73 -4.82 7.92 12.62
N ASP A 74 -5.98 7.74 12.00
CA ASP A 74 -6.79 6.53 12.14
C ASP A 74 -6.31 5.41 11.21
N ALA A 75 -5.55 5.75 10.16
CA ALA A 75 -4.94 4.83 9.22
C ALA A 75 -3.72 5.44 8.52
N ILE A 76 -2.87 4.59 7.95
CA ILE A 76 -1.62 4.98 7.28
C ILE A 76 -1.63 4.46 5.84
N LEU A 77 -1.30 5.34 4.90
CA LEU A 77 -1.10 4.99 3.50
C LEU A 77 0.31 5.42 3.07
N VAL A 78 1.06 4.47 2.50
CA VAL A 78 2.36 4.73 1.87
C VAL A 78 2.18 4.58 0.35
N PRO A 79 2.26 5.68 -0.41
CA PRO A 79 2.06 5.66 -1.86
C PRO A 79 3.29 5.11 -2.58
N GLY A 80 3.18 5.01 -3.91
CA GLY A 80 4.33 4.73 -4.76
C GLY A 80 5.41 5.81 -4.66
N GLY A 81 6.63 5.45 -5.04
CA GLY A 81 7.79 6.35 -5.03
C GLY A 81 8.99 5.72 -5.72
N PHE A 82 10.10 6.44 -5.75
CA PHE A 82 11.36 5.99 -6.34
C PHE A 82 12.55 6.59 -5.58
N GLY A 83 13.66 5.84 -5.60
CA GLY A 83 14.91 6.23 -4.95
C GLY A 83 14.91 6.17 -3.42
N GLN A 84 16.09 6.35 -2.85
CA GLN A 84 16.40 6.05 -1.44
C GLN A 84 15.84 7.05 -0.42
N ARG A 85 15.52 8.27 -0.85
CA ARG A 85 15.14 9.35 0.06
C ARG A 85 13.82 9.06 0.79
N GLY A 86 13.84 9.14 2.12
CA GLY A 86 12.67 8.91 2.97
C GLY A 86 12.23 7.45 3.04
N VAL A 87 13.06 6.48 2.63
CA VAL A 87 12.70 5.05 2.68
C VAL A 87 12.66 4.54 4.12
N GLU A 88 13.64 4.91 4.95
CA GLU A 88 13.71 4.44 6.34
C GLU A 88 12.54 5.01 7.16
N GLY A 89 12.11 6.25 6.87
CA GLY A 89 10.91 6.82 7.49
C GLY A 89 9.61 6.10 7.09
N LYS A 90 9.49 5.66 5.83
CA LYS A 90 8.35 4.83 5.39
C LYS A 90 8.38 3.45 6.05
N ILE A 91 9.57 2.85 6.23
CA ILE A 91 9.76 1.59 6.98
C ILE A 91 9.32 1.79 8.42
N ALA A 92 9.67 2.91 9.04
CA ALA A 92 9.23 3.26 10.39
C ALA A 92 7.69 3.42 10.48
N ALA A 93 7.05 3.99 9.46
CA ALA A 93 5.59 4.07 9.38
C ALA A 93 4.92 2.69 9.28
N ALA A 94 5.46 1.80 8.44
CA ALA A 94 4.97 0.43 8.34
C ALA A 94 5.13 -0.34 9.66
N LYS A 95 6.26 -0.14 10.35
CA LYS A 95 6.52 -0.75 11.67
C LYS A 95 5.52 -0.26 12.70
N TYR A 96 5.35 1.06 12.78
CA TYR A 96 4.38 1.67 13.68
C TYR A 96 2.99 1.12 13.45
N ALA A 97 2.56 1.00 12.18
CA ALA A 97 1.27 0.45 11.84
C ALA A 97 1.12 -1.01 12.32
N ARG A 98 2.10 -1.86 12.01
CA ARG A 98 2.12 -3.28 12.40
C ARG A 98 2.07 -3.48 13.91
N GLU A 99 2.86 -2.71 14.66
CA GLU A 99 3.00 -2.87 16.11
C GLU A 99 1.80 -2.28 16.88
N ASN A 100 1.15 -1.25 16.33
CA ASN A 100 0.02 -0.57 16.97
C ASN A 100 -1.35 -0.96 16.39
N ASN A 101 -1.40 -1.96 15.50
CA ASN A 101 -2.62 -2.43 14.85
C ASN A 101 -3.38 -1.34 14.05
N VAL A 102 -2.66 -0.34 13.54
CA VAL A 102 -3.23 0.76 12.75
C VAL A 102 -3.38 0.30 11.30
N PRO A 103 -4.56 0.44 10.67
CA PRO A 103 -4.75 0.08 9.27
C PRO A 103 -3.67 0.64 8.35
N TYR A 104 -3.03 -0.22 7.55
CA TYR A 104 -1.92 0.14 6.66
C TYR A 104 -2.20 -0.25 5.21
N PHE A 105 -2.11 0.72 4.29
CA PHE A 105 -2.18 0.49 2.85
C PHE A 105 -0.88 0.89 2.14
N GLY A 106 -0.18 -0.09 1.59
CA GLY A 106 1.02 0.15 0.78
C GLY A 106 0.74 0.08 -0.73
N LEU A 107 1.06 1.13 -1.49
CA LEU A 107 0.92 1.16 -2.95
C LEU A 107 2.29 1.10 -3.61
N CYS A 108 2.52 0.13 -4.48
CA CYS A 108 3.78 -0.08 -5.20
C CYS A 108 4.98 -0.11 -4.23
N LEU A 109 5.76 0.97 -4.13
CA LEU A 109 6.83 1.12 -3.11
C LEU A 109 6.32 0.88 -1.68
N GLY A 110 5.09 1.28 -1.35
CA GLY A 110 4.51 1.05 -0.02
C GLY A 110 4.36 -0.43 0.34
N MET A 111 4.11 -1.32 -0.65
CA MET A 111 4.14 -2.76 -0.41
C MET A 111 5.57 -3.23 -0.12
N GLN A 112 6.52 -2.78 -0.93
CA GLN A 112 7.94 -3.14 -0.81
C GLN A 112 8.52 -2.73 0.55
N VAL A 113 8.17 -1.53 1.01
CA VAL A 113 8.53 -1.02 2.34
C VAL A 113 7.97 -1.91 3.45
N ALA A 114 6.71 -2.34 3.37
CA ALA A 114 6.11 -3.22 4.37
C ALA A 114 6.80 -4.60 4.40
N VAL A 115 7.17 -5.13 3.23
CA VAL A 115 7.96 -6.36 3.11
C VAL A 115 9.33 -6.20 3.78
N ILE A 116 10.03 -5.10 3.51
CA ILE A 116 11.35 -4.81 4.09
C ILE A 116 11.24 -4.69 5.62
N GLU A 117 10.23 -3.95 6.11
CA GLU A 117 9.98 -3.82 7.55
C GLU A 117 9.77 -5.18 8.21
N PHE A 118 8.91 -6.02 7.62
CA PHE A 118 8.57 -7.31 8.16
C PHE A 118 9.77 -8.26 8.16
N ALA A 119 10.58 -8.25 7.09
CA ALA A 119 11.82 -9.02 7.03
C ALA A 119 12.80 -8.64 8.15
N ARG A 120 13.00 -7.33 8.37
CA ARG A 120 13.93 -6.85 9.39
C ARG A 120 13.44 -7.14 10.81
N ASN A 121 12.18 -6.84 11.11
CA ASN A 121 11.68 -6.80 12.48
C ASN A 121 10.99 -8.11 12.93
N VAL A 122 10.39 -8.87 12.02
CA VAL A 122 9.68 -10.12 12.36
C VAL A 122 10.51 -11.35 12.01
N LEU A 123 11.14 -11.37 10.83
CA LEU A 123 11.97 -12.49 10.39
C LEU A 123 13.42 -12.43 10.89
N GLY A 124 13.83 -11.32 11.50
CA GLY A 124 15.19 -11.12 12.01
C GLY A 124 16.26 -10.99 10.93
N LEU A 125 15.87 -10.77 9.66
CA LEU A 125 16.78 -10.59 8.53
C LEU A 125 17.37 -9.17 8.55
N SER A 126 18.29 -8.96 9.48
CA SER A 126 18.96 -7.67 9.64
C SER A 126 19.68 -7.26 8.35
N GLY A 127 19.41 -6.04 7.89
CA GLY A 127 19.94 -5.54 6.62
C GLY A 127 19.11 -5.89 5.38
N ALA A 128 17.99 -6.60 5.51
CA ALA A 128 17.08 -6.83 4.39
C ALA A 128 16.63 -5.54 3.71
N ASN A 129 16.65 -5.52 2.38
CA ASN A 129 16.31 -4.33 1.61
C ASN A 129 15.89 -4.69 0.17
N SER A 130 15.49 -3.66 -0.58
CA SER A 130 15.42 -3.71 -2.03
C SER A 130 16.78 -3.48 -2.66
N LEU A 131 17.06 -4.16 -3.78
CA LEU A 131 18.22 -3.87 -4.61
C LEU A 131 18.18 -2.44 -5.20
N GLU A 132 17.02 -1.79 -5.28
CA GLU A 132 16.93 -0.36 -5.63
C GLU A 132 17.60 0.53 -4.58
N MET A 133 17.45 0.16 -3.31
CA MET A 133 17.80 1.02 -2.19
C MET A 133 19.16 0.66 -1.61
N ASN A 134 19.54 -0.61 -1.65
CA ASN A 134 20.83 -1.10 -1.23
C ASN A 134 21.21 -2.33 -2.06
N GLU A 135 21.99 -2.13 -3.12
CA GLU A 135 22.49 -3.21 -3.99
C GLU A 135 23.35 -4.24 -3.24
N MET A 136 23.95 -3.84 -2.11
CA MET A 136 24.82 -4.68 -1.28
C MET A 136 24.07 -5.36 -0.13
N THR A 137 22.73 -5.32 -0.11
CA THR A 137 21.95 -5.97 0.96
C THR A 137 22.25 -7.47 1.02
N PRO A 138 22.51 -8.04 2.22
CA PRO A 138 22.67 -9.48 2.35
C PRO A 138 21.34 -10.24 2.13
N HIS A 139 20.20 -9.54 2.21
CA HIS A 139 18.88 -10.13 2.07
C HIS A 139 18.00 -9.33 1.08
N PRO A 140 18.16 -9.55 -0.24
CA PRO A 140 17.40 -8.85 -1.27
C PRO A 140 15.98 -9.42 -1.37
N VAL A 141 15.11 -8.98 -0.44
CA VAL A 141 13.69 -9.38 -0.38
C VAL A 141 12.87 -8.74 -1.50
N ILE A 142 13.35 -7.63 -2.05
CA ILE A 142 12.85 -7.01 -3.28
C ILE A 142 14.00 -6.93 -4.29
N HIS A 143 13.76 -7.37 -5.53
CA HIS A 143 14.79 -7.51 -6.55
C HIS A 143 14.28 -7.14 -7.95
N TYR A 144 15.18 -7.07 -8.93
CA TYR A 144 14.81 -6.88 -10.33
C TYR A 144 14.00 -8.08 -10.86
N MET A 145 13.05 -7.81 -11.75
CA MET A 145 12.36 -8.85 -12.52
C MET A 145 13.33 -9.84 -13.18
N GLU A 146 12.98 -11.12 -13.17
CA GLU A 146 13.70 -12.14 -13.94
C GLU A 146 13.75 -11.74 -15.43
N GLY A 147 14.94 -11.81 -16.03
CA GLY A 147 15.20 -11.31 -17.39
C GLY A 147 15.82 -9.90 -17.46
N GLN A 148 15.82 -9.12 -16.38
CA GLN A 148 16.48 -7.80 -16.33
C GLN A 148 17.89 -7.82 -15.70
N LYS A 149 18.33 -8.96 -15.15
CA LYS A 149 19.63 -9.10 -14.45
C LYS A 149 20.87 -8.81 -15.31
N ASN A 150 20.76 -8.91 -16.65
CA ASN A 150 21.90 -8.76 -17.59
C ASN A 150 21.81 -7.50 -18.47
N ILE A 151 20.87 -6.60 -18.23
CA ILE A 151 20.72 -5.39 -19.07
C ILE A 151 21.54 -4.27 -18.42
N ALA A 152 22.81 -4.18 -18.81
CA ALA A 152 23.73 -3.09 -18.48
C ALA A 152 23.29 -1.73 -19.06
N ASP A 153 22.23 -1.70 -19.86
CA ASP A 153 21.58 -0.50 -20.35
C ASP A 153 20.39 -0.13 -19.48
N ILE A 154 20.35 1.14 -19.07
CA ILE A 154 19.28 1.81 -18.34
C ILE A 154 18.03 1.82 -19.25
N GLY A 155 17.33 0.68 -19.35
CA GLY A 155 16.31 0.46 -20.37
C GLY A 155 15.56 -0.87 -20.31
N GLY A 156 15.75 -1.69 -19.26
CA GLY A 156 14.87 -2.84 -19.02
C GLY A 156 13.40 -2.37 -18.97
N THR A 157 12.56 -2.92 -19.86
CA THR A 157 11.17 -2.48 -20.03
C THR A 157 10.44 -2.55 -18.69
N SER A 158 10.03 -1.39 -18.17
CA SER A 158 9.27 -1.33 -16.92
C SER A 158 7.96 -2.07 -17.11
N ARG A 159 7.49 -2.78 -16.09
CA ARG A 159 6.16 -3.35 -16.13
C ARG A 159 5.16 -2.21 -16.11
N LEU A 160 4.45 -2.04 -17.22
CA LEU A 160 3.62 -0.87 -17.49
C LEU A 160 2.31 -1.30 -18.15
N GLY A 161 1.19 -0.89 -17.58
CA GLY A 161 -0.14 -1.19 -18.13
C GLY A 161 -0.93 -2.14 -17.25
N ALA A 162 -1.97 -2.75 -17.83
CA ALA A 162 -2.87 -3.63 -17.08
C ALA A 162 -2.37 -5.07 -17.12
N TYR A 163 -2.29 -5.72 -15.96
CA TYR A 163 -1.91 -7.13 -15.85
C TYR A 163 -2.90 -7.90 -14.97
N PRO A 164 -3.09 -9.21 -15.25
CA PRO A 164 -3.92 -10.05 -14.41
C PRO A 164 -3.25 -10.32 -13.06
N CYS A 165 -4.08 -10.46 -12.03
CA CYS A 165 -3.69 -10.92 -10.70
C CYS A 165 -4.70 -11.98 -10.24
N GLU A 166 -4.21 -13.17 -9.96
CA GLU A 166 -4.98 -14.28 -9.40
C GLU A 166 -4.92 -14.22 -7.88
N LEU A 167 -6.08 -14.10 -7.23
CA LEU A 167 -6.23 -13.93 -5.81
C LEU A 167 -6.35 -15.29 -5.10
N LYS A 168 -5.53 -15.49 -4.08
CA LYS A 168 -5.54 -16.71 -3.26
C LYS A 168 -6.80 -16.75 -2.39
N LYS A 169 -7.41 -17.94 -2.28
CA LYS A 169 -8.54 -18.20 -1.37
C LYS A 169 -8.14 -17.93 0.09
N ASN A 170 -9.11 -17.61 0.93
CA ASN A 170 -8.91 -17.33 2.36
C ASN A 170 -7.95 -16.16 2.64
N THR A 171 -8.03 -15.11 1.81
CA THR A 171 -7.31 -13.84 1.97
C THR A 171 -8.29 -12.69 2.11
N LYS A 172 -7.82 -11.53 2.57
CA LYS A 172 -8.67 -10.34 2.63
C LYS A 172 -8.97 -9.85 1.21
N SER A 173 -7.99 -9.88 0.30
CA SER A 173 -8.16 -9.44 -1.09
C SER A 173 -9.29 -10.15 -1.81
N ILE A 174 -9.37 -11.49 -1.75
CA ILE A 174 -10.47 -12.21 -2.41
C ILE A 174 -11.84 -11.81 -1.84
N SER A 175 -11.92 -11.56 -0.53
CA SER A 175 -13.17 -11.11 0.11
C SER A 175 -13.56 -9.68 -0.26
N ILE A 176 -12.56 -8.81 -0.53
CA ILE A 176 -12.77 -7.41 -0.92
C ILE A 176 -13.19 -7.32 -2.40
N TYR A 177 -12.50 -8.04 -3.28
CA TYR A 177 -12.77 -7.99 -4.72
C TYR A 177 -13.97 -8.85 -5.14
N GLY A 178 -14.22 -9.97 -4.46
CA GLY A 178 -15.32 -10.88 -4.79
C GLY A 178 -15.12 -11.71 -6.06
N THR A 179 -13.93 -11.72 -6.65
CA THR A 179 -13.57 -12.49 -7.86
C THR A 179 -12.15 -13.02 -7.77
N GLU A 180 -11.88 -14.21 -8.31
CA GLU A 180 -10.57 -14.87 -8.26
C GLU A 180 -9.52 -14.23 -9.17
N ILE A 181 -9.93 -13.60 -10.27
CA ILE A 181 -9.01 -12.94 -11.21
C ILE A 181 -9.41 -11.48 -11.35
N ILE A 182 -8.44 -10.59 -11.13
CA ILE A 182 -8.57 -9.14 -11.29
C ILE A 182 -7.58 -8.63 -12.33
N SER A 183 -7.76 -7.40 -12.81
CA SER A 183 -6.85 -6.73 -13.74
C SER A 183 -6.51 -5.34 -13.22
N GLU A 184 -5.23 -5.10 -12.94
CA GLU A 184 -4.75 -3.90 -12.25
C GLU A 184 -3.62 -3.22 -13.02
N ARG A 185 -3.38 -1.93 -12.75
CA ARG A 185 -2.40 -1.12 -13.50
C ARG A 185 -1.06 -1.02 -12.78
N HIS A 186 0.02 -1.32 -13.50
CA HIS A 186 1.38 -1.35 -12.97
C HIS A 186 2.24 -0.25 -13.59
N ARG A 187 3.24 0.20 -12.81
CA ARG A 187 4.35 1.04 -13.26
C ARG A 187 5.54 0.90 -12.30
N HIS A 188 6.29 -0.20 -12.42
CA HIS A 188 7.47 -0.47 -11.58
C HIS A 188 8.47 -1.38 -12.30
N ARG A 189 9.61 -1.62 -11.63
CA ARG A 189 10.73 -2.45 -12.14
C ARG A 189 11.14 -3.57 -11.18
N PHE A 190 10.89 -3.37 -9.90
CA PHE A 190 11.27 -4.28 -8.83
C PHE A 190 10.06 -5.10 -8.39
N GLU A 191 10.33 -6.33 -7.96
CA GLU A 191 9.36 -7.33 -7.52
C GLU A 191 9.80 -7.96 -6.20
N PHE A 192 8.87 -8.60 -5.51
CA PHE A 192 9.20 -9.47 -4.39
C PHE A 192 10.06 -10.67 -4.84
N ASN A 193 11.10 -10.98 -4.08
CA ASN A 193 11.93 -12.13 -4.34
C ASN A 193 11.24 -13.40 -3.81
N ASN A 194 10.70 -14.19 -4.74
CA ASN A 194 9.96 -15.43 -4.45
C ASN A 194 10.75 -16.46 -3.62
N GLN A 195 12.09 -16.37 -3.55
CA GLN A 195 12.91 -17.20 -2.65
C GLN A 195 12.56 -17.01 -1.17
N TYR A 196 12.04 -15.84 -0.79
CA TYR A 196 11.64 -15.52 0.59
C TYR A 196 10.17 -15.87 0.88
N MET A 197 9.39 -16.30 -0.12
CA MET A 197 7.94 -16.50 0.00
C MET A 197 7.57 -17.41 1.17
N GLU A 198 8.18 -18.59 1.24
CA GLU A 198 7.89 -19.58 2.28
C GLU A 198 8.20 -19.04 3.69
N LEU A 199 9.28 -18.28 3.83
CA LEU A 199 9.69 -17.69 5.10
C LEU A 199 8.67 -16.64 5.58
N PHE A 200 8.20 -15.78 4.68
CA PHE A 200 7.15 -14.80 4.96
C PHE A 200 5.82 -15.46 5.32
N GLU A 201 5.38 -16.45 4.54
CA GLU A 201 4.10 -17.13 4.79
C GLU A 201 4.07 -17.82 6.15
N LYS A 202 5.17 -18.46 6.56
CA LYS A 202 5.30 -19.10 7.89
C LYS A 202 5.22 -18.11 9.06
N ALA A 203 5.66 -16.87 8.86
CA ALA A 203 5.64 -15.83 9.87
C ALA A 203 4.34 -14.99 9.89
N GLY A 204 3.43 -15.22 8.93
CA GLY A 204 2.10 -14.63 8.91
C GLY A 204 1.88 -13.50 7.90
N MET A 205 2.91 -13.07 7.16
CA MET A 205 2.74 -12.19 6.01
C MET A 205 2.69 -13.04 4.74
N ILE A 206 1.52 -13.12 4.13
CA ILE A 206 1.26 -14.05 3.04
C ILE A 206 1.17 -13.36 1.68
N VAL A 207 1.43 -14.13 0.64
CA VAL A 207 1.12 -13.75 -0.73
C VAL A 207 -0.38 -13.95 -0.96
N ALA A 208 -1.09 -12.86 -1.21
CA ALA A 208 -2.53 -12.88 -1.44
C ALA A 208 -2.91 -12.82 -2.92
N GLY A 209 -2.01 -12.36 -3.79
CA GLY A 209 -2.23 -12.28 -5.22
C GLY A 209 -0.94 -12.47 -6.01
N ILE A 210 -1.03 -13.19 -7.13
CA ILE A 210 0.10 -13.49 -8.02
C ILE A 210 -0.30 -13.22 -9.48
N CYS A 211 0.63 -12.73 -10.29
CA CYS A 211 0.48 -12.66 -11.74
C CYS A 211 0.55 -14.07 -12.35
N PRO A 212 -0.54 -14.62 -12.92
CA PRO A 212 -0.55 -15.99 -13.43
C PRO A 212 0.41 -16.20 -14.62
N SER A 213 0.75 -15.15 -15.36
CA SER A 213 1.64 -15.26 -16.52
C SER A 213 3.13 -15.32 -16.16
N GLY A 214 3.52 -14.90 -14.96
CA GLY A 214 4.95 -14.77 -14.62
C GLY A 214 5.32 -15.01 -13.16
N GLY A 215 4.36 -15.34 -12.29
CA GLY A 215 4.63 -15.67 -10.89
C GLY A 215 5.03 -14.47 -10.03
N GLN A 216 4.92 -13.23 -10.53
CA GLN A 216 5.19 -12.02 -9.75
C GLN A 216 4.16 -11.90 -8.62
N VAL A 217 4.63 -11.56 -7.42
CA VAL A 217 3.74 -11.28 -6.29
C VAL A 217 3.13 -9.90 -6.46
N GLU A 218 1.80 -9.84 -6.43
CA GLU A 218 1.02 -8.62 -6.64
C GLU A 218 0.51 -8.02 -5.36
N ILE A 219 0.18 -8.88 -4.38
CA ILE A 219 -0.46 -8.47 -3.13
C ILE A 219 0.17 -9.24 -1.99
N MET A 220 0.57 -8.50 -0.96
CA MET A 220 1.05 -9.03 0.32
C MET A 220 0.12 -8.58 1.44
N GLU A 221 -0.26 -9.51 2.33
CA GLU A 221 -1.14 -9.24 3.46
C GLU A 221 -0.58 -9.83 4.75
N ASN A 222 -0.63 -9.08 5.85
CA ASN A 222 -0.31 -9.62 7.17
C ASN A 222 -1.58 -10.18 7.83
N LYS A 223 -1.67 -11.51 7.95
CA LYS A 223 -2.86 -12.21 8.49
C LYS A 223 -3.10 -11.94 9.97
N SER A 224 -2.06 -11.62 10.73
CA SER A 224 -2.16 -11.35 12.17
C SER A 224 -2.58 -9.91 12.49
N HIS A 225 -2.71 -9.05 11.47
CA HIS A 225 -3.02 -7.64 11.61
C HIS A 225 -4.46 -7.34 11.17
N PRO A 226 -5.21 -6.43 11.83
CA PRO A 226 -6.61 -6.16 11.49
C PRO A 226 -6.80 -5.74 10.02
N TRP A 227 -5.92 -4.86 9.53
CA TRP A 227 -5.90 -4.44 8.13
C TRP A 227 -4.49 -3.96 7.73
N MET A 228 -3.63 -4.85 7.24
CA MET A 228 -2.33 -4.45 6.65
C MET A 228 -2.16 -5.18 5.32
N LEU A 229 -2.23 -4.41 4.25
CA LEU A 229 -2.24 -4.90 2.88
C LEU A 229 -1.36 -3.99 2.04
N GLY A 230 -0.50 -4.59 1.23
CA GLY A 230 0.31 -3.90 0.23
C GLY A 230 0.06 -4.48 -1.15
N VAL A 231 0.00 -3.63 -2.16
CA VAL A 231 -0.12 -4.01 -3.56
C VAL A 231 1.04 -3.48 -4.38
N GLN A 232 1.45 -4.22 -5.40
CA GLN A 232 2.51 -3.79 -6.31
C GLN A 232 1.99 -2.85 -7.41
N PHE A 233 0.69 -2.93 -7.73
CA PHE A 233 -0.03 -2.08 -8.68
C PHE A 233 -0.52 -0.75 -8.07
N HIS A 234 -1.18 0.05 -8.92
CA HIS A 234 -1.72 1.37 -8.63
C HIS A 234 -3.27 1.39 -8.73
N PRO A 235 -3.98 0.91 -7.69
CA PRO A 235 -5.44 0.85 -7.68
C PRO A 235 -6.10 2.23 -7.77
N GLU A 236 -5.38 3.29 -7.41
CA GLU A 236 -5.86 4.68 -7.46
C GLU A 236 -6.27 5.09 -8.88
N PHE A 237 -5.65 4.52 -9.92
CA PHE A 237 -5.99 4.83 -11.31
C PHE A 237 -7.31 4.22 -11.78
N LEU A 238 -7.83 3.22 -11.07
CA LEU A 238 -9.10 2.57 -11.38
C LEU A 238 -10.26 3.08 -10.51
N SER A 239 -9.99 3.87 -9.47
CA SER A 239 -11.03 4.48 -8.65
C SER A 239 -11.81 5.55 -9.43
N ARG A 240 -13.13 5.55 -9.28
CA ARG A 240 -14.04 6.56 -9.85
C ARG A 240 -15.04 7.05 -8.79
N PRO A 241 -15.63 8.25 -8.93
CA PRO A 241 -16.63 8.76 -7.98
C PRO A 241 -17.79 7.78 -7.71
N VAL A 242 -18.41 7.29 -8.79
CA VAL A 242 -19.57 6.37 -8.72
C VAL A 242 -19.16 4.90 -8.59
N LYS A 243 -17.86 4.59 -8.75
CA LYS A 243 -17.31 3.25 -8.59
C LYS A 243 -15.94 3.33 -7.91
N PRO A 244 -15.90 3.62 -6.60
CA PRO A 244 -14.64 3.72 -5.89
C PRO A 244 -13.94 2.36 -5.87
N HIS A 245 -12.62 2.39 -5.84
CA HIS A 245 -11.85 1.15 -5.89
C HIS A 245 -12.07 0.31 -4.60
N PRO A 246 -12.32 -1.01 -4.70
CA PRO A 246 -12.73 -1.83 -3.55
C PRO A 246 -11.69 -1.88 -2.44
N LEU A 247 -10.38 -1.92 -2.75
CA LEU A 247 -9.34 -1.84 -1.72
C LEU A 247 -9.36 -0.52 -0.94
N PHE A 248 -9.59 0.62 -1.60
CA PHE A 248 -9.70 1.91 -0.93
C PHE A 248 -10.97 1.98 -0.09
N MET A 249 -12.11 1.48 -0.59
CA MET A 249 -13.36 1.41 0.18
C MET A 249 -13.17 0.60 1.46
N ASP A 250 -12.52 -0.57 1.37
CA ASP A 250 -12.30 -1.42 2.53
C ASP A 250 -11.26 -0.85 3.51
N PHE A 251 -10.22 -0.20 2.99
CA PHE A 251 -9.24 0.52 3.79
C PHE A 251 -9.90 1.62 4.64
N ILE A 252 -10.73 2.47 4.04
CA ILE A 252 -11.46 3.51 4.76
C ILE A 252 -12.43 2.89 5.76
N ARG A 253 -13.11 1.79 5.41
CA ARG A 253 -13.95 1.06 6.35
C ARG A 253 -13.16 0.57 7.58
N ALA A 254 -11.93 0.11 7.39
CA ALA A 254 -11.05 -0.26 8.48
C ALA A 254 -10.59 0.95 9.30
N ALA A 255 -10.30 2.08 8.65
CA ALA A 255 -9.96 3.35 9.32
C ALA A 255 -11.11 3.83 10.21
N VAL A 256 -12.36 3.80 9.72
CA VAL A 256 -13.55 4.17 10.51
C VAL A 256 -13.69 3.31 11.76
N LYS A 257 -13.44 1.99 11.65
CA LYS A 257 -13.49 1.07 12.81
C LYS A 257 -12.37 1.31 13.80
N ASN A 258 -11.19 1.70 13.32
CA ASN A 258 -10.05 2.04 14.15
C ASN A 258 -10.20 3.42 14.80
N SER A 259 -10.97 4.32 14.18
CA SER A 259 -11.17 5.66 14.67
C SER A 259 -11.78 5.62 16.07
N LYS A 260 -11.07 6.23 17.01
CA LYS A 260 -11.53 6.40 18.39
C LYS A 260 -12.65 7.43 18.37
N VAL A 261 -13.88 6.97 18.13
CA VAL A 261 -15.16 7.69 18.16
C VAL A 261 -15.03 9.18 18.55
N LYS A 262 -14.99 10.06 17.55
CA LYS A 262 -15.41 11.46 17.71
C LYS A 262 -16.91 11.54 17.40
N ASN A 263 -17.73 10.99 18.29
CA ASN A 263 -19.16 11.34 18.34
C ASN A 263 -19.33 12.59 19.19
#